data_AF-A0A415MEX8-F1
#
_entry.id   AF-A0A415MEX8-F1
#
_cell.length_a   1.000
_cell.length_b   1.000
_cell.length_c   1.000
_cell.angle_alpha   90.00
_cell.angle_beta   90.00
_cell.angle_gamma   90.00
#
_symmetry.space_group_name_H-M   'P 1'
#
loop_
_entity.id
_entity.type
_entity.pdbx_description
1 polymer ?
#
loop_
_entity_poly.entity_id
_entity_poly.type
_entity_poly.pdbx_seq_one_letter_code
_entity_poly.pdbx_strand_id
1 'polypeptide(L)'
;MDKMFSNNSFIQQTIEQQLSDEQIQEVEELGFNPLKMYFGEDYVINEKIIIHQPSIQDFIDSNSETDIYGVITPFVSNTTAYRLQLWDMGIDWNKISNLELFSILIKSIDFNYSKLIFGDIDFSTFKLYQKQVNRDTALTLYSQELDLEIDEDTRNKMCKYIQFMFNSFPPEEEFTSNKTLKQDLINKDRQKLIQKKKEASENKNQQSLLSMIAFYLNHPGCHYKKNELREVGYFEFMYNIQRLQIYESTRALFGGMYSGMCDLSKVDKNEFNFMRDVKITA
;
A
#
# COMPACT_ATOMS: atom_id res chain seq x y z
N MET A 1 -13.01 56.79 -5.35
CA MET A 1 -12.13 55.87 -4.60
C MET A 1 -12.42 54.41 -4.98
N ASP A 2 -13.16 54.16 -6.06
CA ASP A 2 -13.86 52.87 -6.26
C ASP A 2 -13.17 51.91 -7.24
N LYS A 3 -12.14 52.37 -7.98
CA LYS A 3 -11.36 51.51 -8.88
C LYS A 3 -10.29 50.65 -8.17
N MET A 4 -9.82 51.06 -6.98
CA MET A 4 -8.85 50.27 -6.22
C MET A 4 -9.49 49.11 -5.44
N PHE A 5 -10.73 49.28 -4.95
CA PHE A 5 -11.46 48.21 -4.25
C PHE A 5 -11.92 47.09 -5.19
N SER A 6 -12.30 47.42 -6.43
CA SER A 6 -12.72 46.41 -7.43
C SER A 6 -11.57 45.55 -7.96
N ASN A 7 -10.33 46.05 -7.95
CA ASN A 7 -9.17 45.28 -8.40
C ASN A 7 -8.71 44.30 -7.31
N ASN A 8 -8.85 44.68 -6.03
CA ASN A 8 -8.56 43.80 -4.92
C ASN A 8 -9.54 42.62 -4.84
N SER A 9 -10.84 42.84 -5.10
CA SER A 9 -11.82 41.75 -5.12
C SER A 9 -11.58 40.76 -6.25
N PHE A 10 -11.14 41.23 -7.42
CA PHE A 10 -10.80 40.35 -8.55
C PHE A 10 -9.53 39.55 -8.28
N ILE A 11 -8.49 40.19 -7.71
CA ILE A 11 -7.26 39.49 -7.30
C ILE A 11 -7.58 38.45 -6.23
N GLN A 12 -8.42 38.79 -5.26
CA GLN A 12 -8.82 37.89 -4.17
C GLN A 12 -9.68 36.74 -4.68
N GLN A 13 -10.62 36.98 -5.61
CA GLN A 13 -11.35 35.93 -6.31
C GLN A 13 -10.46 35.07 -7.21
N THR A 14 -9.43 35.64 -7.82
CA THR A 14 -8.47 34.90 -8.65
C THR A 14 -7.55 34.04 -7.76
N ILE A 15 -7.16 34.53 -6.58
CA ILE A 15 -6.41 33.77 -5.58
C ILE A 15 -7.28 32.68 -4.96
N GLU A 16 -8.55 32.94 -4.65
CA GLU A 16 -9.50 31.95 -4.16
C GLU A 16 -9.83 30.90 -5.22
N GLN A 17 -9.93 31.31 -6.50
CA GLN A 17 -10.06 30.39 -7.63
C GLN A 17 -8.78 29.59 -7.87
N GLN A 18 -7.60 30.20 -7.73
CA GLN A 18 -6.32 29.49 -7.81
C GLN A 18 -6.13 28.53 -6.63
N LEU A 19 -6.61 28.88 -5.43
CA LEU A 19 -6.64 27.98 -4.26
C LEU A 19 -7.70 26.87 -4.39
N SER A 20 -8.73 27.05 -5.23
CA SER A 20 -9.71 26.01 -5.54
C SER A 20 -9.31 25.14 -6.74
N ASP A 21 -8.56 25.70 -7.69
CA ASP A 21 -8.10 25.04 -8.92
C ASP A 21 -6.73 24.37 -8.74
N GLU A 22 -5.88 24.88 -7.84
CA GLU A 22 -4.92 24.05 -7.12
C GLU A 22 -5.79 23.11 -6.30
N GLN A 23 -5.98 21.91 -6.84
CA GLN A 23 -6.46 20.78 -6.10
C GLN A 23 -5.69 20.75 -4.77
N ILE A 24 -6.32 21.25 -3.71
CA ILE A 24 -6.28 20.57 -2.43
C ILE A 24 -6.86 19.20 -2.77
N GLN A 25 -6.03 18.32 -3.35
CA GLN A 25 -6.13 16.91 -3.05
C GLN A 25 -6.33 16.93 -1.56
N GLU A 26 -7.53 16.56 -1.08
CA GLU A 26 -7.68 16.13 0.29
C GLU A 26 -6.54 15.14 0.46
N VAL A 27 -5.46 15.60 1.10
CA VAL A 27 -4.35 14.74 1.47
C VAL A 27 -5.03 13.84 2.45
N GLU A 28 -5.45 12.67 1.95
CA GLU A 28 -6.18 11.71 2.75
C GLU A 28 -5.38 11.56 4.03
N GLU A 29 -5.96 12.00 5.15
CA GLU A 29 -5.20 12.03 6.40
C GLU A 29 -4.75 10.59 6.65
N LEU A 30 -3.44 10.37 6.52
CA LEU A 30 -2.85 9.04 6.60
C LEU A 30 -3.19 8.36 7.93
N GLY A 31 -3.53 9.15 8.96
CA GLY A 31 -3.84 8.68 10.31
C GLY A 31 -2.61 8.27 11.10
N PHE A 32 -1.42 8.37 10.49
CA PHE A 32 -0.12 8.13 11.10
C PHE A 32 0.94 9.07 10.52
N ASN A 33 2.11 9.15 11.16
CA ASN A 33 3.21 10.00 10.71
C ASN A 33 4.21 9.19 9.86
N PRO A 34 4.36 9.46 8.55
CA PRO A 34 5.30 8.76 7.67
C PRO A 34 6.76 8.89 8.10
N LEU A 35 7.14 9.98 8.79
CA LEU A 35 8.50 10.17 9.28
C LEU A 35 8.85 9.14 10.36
N LYS A 36 7.91 8.85 11.26
CA LYS A 36 8.08 7.82 12.28
C LYS A 36 8.31 6.45 11.64
N MET A 37 7.52 6.13 10.61
CA MET A 37 7.69 4.90 9.82
C MET A 37 9.05 4.85 9.10
N TYR A 38 9.50 5.97 8.50
CA TYR A 38 10.82 6.05 7.89
C TYR A 38 11.95 5.71 8.86
N PHE A 39 11.84 6.14 10.12
CA PHE A 39 12.82 5.81 11.18
C PHE A 39 12.56 4.46 11.86
N GLY A 40 11.58 3.67 11.40
CA GLY A 40 11.26 2.36 11.96
C GLY A 40 10.62 2.41 13.35
N GLU A 41 10.00 3.52 13.73
CA GLU A 41 9.23 3.60 14.98
C GLU A 41 7.92 2.80 14.90
N ASP A 42 7.59 2.16 16.01
CA ASP A 42 6.34 1.39 16.17
C ASP A 42 5.09 2.26 15.98
N TYR A 43 4.08 1.69 15.34
CA TYR A 43 2.77 2.31 15.22
C TYR A 43 1.79 1.70 16.24
N VAL A 44 1.45 2.51 17.23
CA VAL A 44 0.53 2.14 18.31
C VAL A 44 -0.90 2.53 17.92
N ILE A 45 -1.75 1.54 17.65
CA ILE A 45 -3.16 1.76 17.32
C ILE A 45 -4.00 1.85 18.59
N ASN A 46 -3.73 0.97 19.54
CA ASN A 46 -4.32 0.96 20.87
C ASN A 46 -3.38 0.25 21.86
N GLU A 47 -3.79 0.08 23.12
CA GLU A 47 -2.96 -0.54 24.17
C GLU A 47 -2.51 -1.98 23.87
N LYS A 48 -3.19 -2.68 22.94
CA LYS A 48 -2.96 -4.10 22.63
C LYS A 48 -2.42 -4.32 21.21
N ILE A 49 -2.64 -3.40 20.28
CA ILE A 49 -2.26 -3.50 18.86
C ILE A 49 -1.14 -2.51 18.59
N ILE A 50 0.06 -3.06 18.43
CA ILE A 50 1.27 -2.35 18.05
C ILE A 50 1.76 -3.00 16.75
N ILE A 51 2.03 -2.19 15.74
CA ILE A 51 2.59 -2.65 14.47
C ILE A 51 4.07 -2.27 14.42
N HIS A 52 4.90 -3.29 14.22
CA HIS A 52 6.33 -3.19 14.03
C HIS A 52 6.67 -3.30 12.54
N GLN A 53 7.67 -2.54 12.12
CA GLN A 53 8.21 -2.64 10.77
C GLN A 53 9.27 -3.74 10.74
N PRO A 54 9.16 -4.74 9.84
CA PRO A 54 10.20 -5.75 9.69
C PRO A 54 11.48 -5.11 9.14
N SER A 55 12.62 -5.60 9.61
CA SER A 55 13.95 -5.29 9.09
C SER A 55 14.27 -6.14 7.87
N ILE A 56 15.29 -5.76 7.09
CA ILE A 56 15.79 -6.60 6.00
C ILE A 56 16.31 -7.95 6.52
N GLN A 57 16.86 -7.99 7.74
CA GLN A 57 17.29 -9.23 8.37
C GLN A 57 16.14 -10.22 8.55
N ASP A 58 14.93 -9.74 8.87
CA ASP A 58 13.76 -10.61 9.05
C ASP A 58 13.36 -11.33 7.75
N PHE A 59 13.52 -10.68 6.59
CA PHE A 59 13.33 -11.32 5.28
C PHE A 59 14.45 -12.29 4.91
N ILE A 60 15.65 -12.11 5.47
CA ILE A 60 16.78 -13.03 5.26
C ILE A 60 16.60 -14.29 6.11
N ASP A 61 16.06 -14.13 7.32
CA ASP A 61 15.85 -15.23 8.26
C ASP A 61 14.56 -16.03 7.97
N SER A 62 13.66 -15.47 7.15
CA SER A 62 12.50 -16.22 6.66
C SER A 62 12.90 -17.30 5.65
N ASN A 63 12.11 -18.37 5.56
CA ASN A 63 12.37 -19.44 4.58
C ASN A 63 12.16 -18.95 3.14
N SER A 64 11.24 -17.99 2.95
CA SER A 64 10.96 -17.33 1.68
C SER A 64 10.54 -15.88 1.91
N GLU A 65 10.84 -15.00 0.95
CA GLU A 65 10.31 -13.62 0.93
C GLU A 65 8.77 -13.63 0.94
N THR A 66 8.15 -14.65 0.34
CA THR A 66 6.69 -14.81 0.26
C THR A 66 6.02 -14.99 1.61
N ASP A 67 6.76 -15.40 2.64
CA ASP A 67 6.19 -15.71 3.94
C ASP A 67 5.71 -14.43 4.64
N ILE A 68 6.56 -13.39 4.64
CA ILE A 68 6.20 -12.07 5.18
C ILE A 68 5.15 -11.41 4.29
N TYR A 69 5.25 -11.53 2.97
CA TYR A 69 4.20 -11.02 2.06
C TYR A 69 2.84 -11.74 2.27
N GLY A 70 2.85 -13.01 2.69
CA GLY A 70 1.65 -13.76 3.05
C GLY A 70 0.94 -13.17 4.27
N VAL A 71 1.69 -12.76 5.29
CA VAL A 71 1.14 -12.15 6.52
C VAL A 71 0.36 -10.87 6.21
N ILE A 72 0.87 -10.02 5.31
CA ILE A 72 0.23 -8.74 5.00
C ILE A 72 -0.93 -8.84 4.01
N THR A 73 -1.03 -9.96 3.31
CA THR A 73 -2.02 -10.16 2.24
C THR A 73 -3.45 -9.79 2.66
N PRO A 74 -3.95 -10.17 3.86
CA PRO A 74 -5.28 -9.78 4.33
C PRO A 74 -5.48 -8.26 4.46
N PHE A 75 -4.41 -7.50 4.72
CA PHE A 75 -4.45 -6.06 4.98
C PHE A 75 -4.37 -5.22 3.70
N VAL A 76 -3.76 -5.77 2.64
CA VAL A 76 -3.57 -5.09 1.34
C VAL A 76 -4.59 -5.51 0.28
N SER A 77 -5.60 -6.30 0.67
CA SER A 77 -6.57 -6.88 -0.24
C SER A 77 -8.00 -6.44 0.06
N ASN A 78 -8.83 -6.38 -0.98
CA ASN A 78 -10.27 -6.16 -0.89
C ASN A 78 -11.05 -7.25 -1.64
N THR A 79 -12.38 -7.16 -1.61
CA THR A 79 -13.28 -8.09 -2.31
C THR A 79 -13.04 -8.15 -3.82
N THR A 80 -12.59 -7.05 -4.43
CA THR A 80 -12.25 -6.99 -5.86
C THR A 80 -10.95 -7.73 -6.16
N ALA A 81 -9.93 -7.61 -5.31
CA ALA A 81 -8.67 -8.36 -5.43
C ALA A 81 -8.89 -9.88 -5.35
N TYR A 82 -9.81 -10.31 -4.48
CA TYR A 82 -10.16 -11.73 -4.26
C TYR A 82 -11.36 -12.22 -5.06
N ARG A 83 -11.81 -11.43 -6.04
CA ARG A 83 -13.02 -11.69 -6.82
C ARG A 83 -13.05 -13.09 -7.44
N LEU A 84 -11.93 -13.53 -8.03
CA LEU A 84 -11.82 -14.85 -8.65
C LEU A 84 -11.95 -15.98 -7.60
N GLN A 85 -11.23 -15.86 -6.48
CA GLN A 85 -11.23 -16.86 -5.41
C GLN A 85 -12.59 -16.95 -4.74
N LEU A 86 -13.23 -15.80 -4.47
CA LEU A 86 -14.59 -15.74 -3.93
C LEU A 86 -15.60 -16.41 -4.87
N TRP A 87 -15.48 -16.14 -6.17
CA TRP A 87 -16.34 -16.77 -7.17
C TRP A 87 -16.15 -18.29 -7.24
N ASP A 88 -14.91 -18.77 -7.19
CA ASP A 88 -14.60 -20.20 -7.16
C ASP A 88 -15.12 -20.88 -5.88
N MET A 89 -15.23 -20.13 -4.76
CA MET A 89 -15.89 -20.58 -3.52
C MET A 89 -17.42 -20.49 -3.57
N GLY A 90 -18.00 -19.99 -4.66
CA GLY A 90 -19.45 -19.79 -4.80
C GLY A 90 -19.99 -18.55 -4.07
N ILE A 91 -19.12 -17.62 -3.67
CA ILE A 91 -19.46 -16.38 -2.98
C ILE A 91 -19.45 -15.22 -3.99
N ASP A 92 -20.51 -14.41 -4.00
CA ASP A 92 -20.58 -13.21 -4.83
C ASP A 92 -19.83 -12.06 -4.14
N TRP A 93 -18.75 -11.57 -4.77
CA TRP A 93 -17.89 -10.52 -4.20
C TRP A 93 -18.64 -9.19 -3.96
N ASN A 94 -19.77 -8.96 -4.63
CA ASN A 94 -20.62 -7.79 -4.39
C ASN A 94 -21.41 -7.87 -3.06
N LYS A 95 -21.54 -9.06 -2.48
CA LYS A 95 -22.42 -9.31 -1.32
C LYS A 95 -21.67 -9.51 -0.01
N ILE A 96 -20.36 -9.65 -0.09
CA ILE A 96 -19.48 -9.80 1.06
C ILE A 96 -18.82 -8.46 1.35
N SER A 97 -18.73 -8.09 2.62
CA SER A 97 -18.01 -6.90 3.08
C SER A 97 -16.50 -7.16 3.15
N ASN A 98 -15.69 -6.08 3.09
CA ASN A 98 -14.25 -6.20 3.30
C ASN A 98 -13.89 -6.76 4.68
N LEU A 99 -14.71 -6.50 5.71
CA LEU A 99 -14.51 -7.06 7.05
C LEU A 99 -14.77 -8.57 7.10
N GLU A 100 -15.80 -9.05 6.41
CA GLU A 100 -16.06 -10.49 6.29
C GLU A 100 -14.93 -11.18 5.51
N LEU A 101 -14.48 -10.60 4.39
CA LEU A 101 -13.32 -11.11 3.67
C LEU A 101 -12.09 -11.15 4.57
N PHE A 102 -11.81 -10.06 5.28
CA PHE A 102 -10.70 -9.96 6.23
C PHE A 102 -10.77 -11.09 7.27
N SER A 103 -11.95 -11.37 7.83
CA SER A 103 -12.15 -12.48 8.79
C SER A 103 -11.81 -13.88 8.24
N ILE A 104 -11.95 -14.08 6.94
CA ILE A 104 -11.59 -15.33 6.26
C ILE A 104 -10.07 -15.37 6.06
N LEU A 105 -9.48 -14.28 5.58
CA LEU A 105 -8.08 -14.20 5.21
C LEU A 105 -7.13 -14.22 6.41
N ILE A 106 -7.47 -13.56 7.52
CA ILE A 106 -6.60 -13.51 8.71
C ILE A 106 -6.32 -14.88 9.32
N LYS A 107 -7.20 -15.86 9.12
CA LYS A 107 -7.02 -17.23 9.61
C LYS A 107 -5.94 -18.02 8.87
N SER A 108 -5.51 -17.53 7.72
CA SER A 108 -4.44 -18.13 6.92
C SER A 108 -3.04 -17.56 7.26
N ILE A 109 -2.97 -16.57 8.14
CA ILE A 109 -1.70 -15.97 8.58
C ILE A 109 -0.93 -16.99 9.43
N ASP A 110 0.36 -17.18 9.13
CA ASP A 110 1.27 -17.94 9.98
C ASP A 110 1.73 -17.08 11.16
N PHE A 111 1.52 -17.59 12.38
CA PHE A 111 1.89 -16.93 13.61
C PHE A 111 3.39 -16.59 13.70
N ASN A 112 4.26 -17.47 13.18
CA ASN A 112 5.72 -17.28 13.27
C ASN A 112 6.17 -15.99 12.57
N TYR A 113 5.58 -15.70 11.42
CA TYR A 113 5.89 -14.50 10.64
C TYR A 113 5.01 -13.32 11.04
N SER A 114 3.77 -13.56 11.48
CA SER A 114 2.90 -12.54 12.06
C SER A 114 3.57 -11.79 13.20
N LYS A 115 4.33 -12.53 14.02
CA LYS A 115 5.01 -11.97 15.19
C LYS A 115 6.02 -10.88 14.87
N LEU A 116 6.60 -10.89 13.67
CA LEU A 116 7.54 -9.87 13.21
C LEU A 116 6.85 -8.50 13.03
N ILE A 117 5.56 -8.50 12.67
CA ILE A 117 4.81 -7.29 12.33
C ILE A 117 3.84 -6.91 13.45
N PHE A 118 3.17 -7.90 14.06
CA PHE A 118 2.06 -7.68 15.00
C PHE A 118 2.37 -8.17 16.43
N GLY A 119 3.60 -8.59 16.71
CA GLY A 119 3.99 -9.10 18.02
C GLY A 119 3.23 -10.38 18.41
N ASP A 120 2.80 -10.50 19.66
CA ASP A 120 2.17 -11.74 20.16
C ASP A 120 0.68 -11.91 19.77
N ILE A 121 0.22 -11.23 18.71
CA ILE A 121 -1.16 -11.34 18.22
C ILE A 121 -1.32 -12.59 17.33
N ASP A 122 -2.07 -13.56 17.83
CA ASP A 122 -2.52 -14.71 17.04
C ASP A 122 -3.87 -14.45 16.37
N PHE A 123 -3.82 -14.19 15.07
CA PHE A 123 -5.00 -13.92 14.24
C PHE A 123 -5.92 -15.13 14.04
N SER A 124 -5.45 -16.37 14.27
CA SER A 124 -6.26 -17.57 14.11
C SER A 124 -7.41 -17.67 15.13
N THR A 125 -7.24 -17.01 16.27
CA THR A 125 -8.19 -17.00 17.40
C THR A 125 -9.41 -16.12 17.16
N PHE A 126 -9.36 -15.21 16.17
CA PHE A 126 -10.41 -14.25 15.91
C PHE A 126 -11.63 -14.87 15.25
N LYS A 127 -12.80 -14.49 15.75
CA LYS A 127 -14.11 -14.87 15.18
C LYS A 127 -14.92 -13.61 14.90
N LEU A 128 -15.79 -13.72 13.91
CA LEU A 128 -16.67 -12.64 13.51
C LEU A 128 -17.92 -12.65 14.40
N TYR A 129 -18.21 -11.51 15.00
CA TYR A 129 -19.34 -11.28 15.89
C TYR A 129 -20.17 -10.10 15.39
N GLN A 130 -21.45 -10.10 15.77
CA GLN A 130 -22.36 -9.00 15.51
C GLN A 130 -22.57 -8.23 16.81
N LYS A 131 -22.18 -6.96 16.82
CA LYS A 131 -22.34 -6.05 17.94
C LYS A 131 -23.47 -5.07 17.64
N GLN A 132 -24.35 -4.85 18.61
CA GLN A 132 -25.40 -3.83 18.52
C GLN A 132 -24.80 -2.49 18.93
N VAL A 133 -24.67 -1.56 17.99
CA VAL A 133 -24.22 -0.19 18.25
C VAL A 133 -25.31 0.76 17.77
N ASN A 134 -25.88 1.55 18.68
CA ASN A 134 -26.83 2.62 18.36
C ASN A 134 -28.03 2.22 17.44
N ARG A 135 -28.59 1.02 17.64
CA ARG A 135 -29.71 0.41 16.88
C ARG A 135 -29.37 -0.22 15.54
N ASP A 136 -28.10 -0.15 15.10
CA ASP A 136 -27.59 -0.89 13.95
C ASP A 136 -26.70 -2.06 14.38
N THR A 137 -26.68 -3.10 13.55
CA THR A 137 -25.86 -4.29 13.77
C THR A 137 -24.54 -4.11 13.04
N ALA A 138 -23.46 -3.87 13.77
CA ALA A 138 -22.11 -3.77 13.23
C ALA A 138 -21.40 -5.13 13.30
N LEU A 139 -20.62 -5.47 12.28
CA LEU A 139 -19.78 -6.66 12.28
C LEU A 139 -18.42 -6.30 12.88
N THR A 140 -17.95 -7.09 13.83
CA THR A 140 -16.69 -6.88 14.54
C THR A 140 -15.94 -8.20 14.69
N LEU A 141 -14.61 -8.17 14.73
CA LEU A 141 -13.80 -9.34 15.05
C LEU A 141 -13.41 -9.32 16.52
N TYR A 142 -13.64 -10.43 17.23
CA TYR A 142 -13.24 -10.56 18.62
C TYR A 142 -12.48 -11.87 18.84
N SER A 143 -11.40 -11.78 19.60
CA SER A 143 -10.67 -12.93 20.14
C SER A 143 -10.88 -13.00 21.65
N GLN A 144 -11.47 -14.10 22.11
CA GLN A 144 -11.68 -14.35 23.54
C GLN A 144 -10.37 -14.64 24.27
N GLU A 145 -9.37 -15.18 23.58
CA GLU A 145 -8.08 -15.58 24.16
C GLU A 145 -7.19 -14.36 24.44
N LEU A 146 -7.19 -13.39 23.53
CA LEU A 146 -6.42 -12.15 23.64
C LEU A 146 -7.22 -11.01 24.29
N ASP A 147 -8.52 -11.23 24.51
CA ASP A 147 -9.48 -10.19 24.89
C ASP A 147 -9.37 -8.96 23.98
N LEU A 148 -9.27 -9.19 22.68
CA LEU A 148 -8.97 -8.17 21.68
C LEU A 148 -10.12 -8.04 20.68
N GLU A 149 -10.56 -6.81 20.48
CA GLU A 149 -11.61 -6.43 19.53
C GLU A 149 -11.00 -5.62 18.37
N ILE A 150 -11.31 -6.03 17.14
CA ILE A 150 -10.93 -5.32 15.91
C ILE A 150 -12.22 -4.88 15.23
N ASP A 151 -12.59 -3.62 15.49
CA ASP A 151 -13.66 -2.90 14.80
C ASP A 151 -13.22 -2.48 13.39
N GLU A 152 -14.18 -2.02 12.58
CA GLU A 152 -13.90 -1.55 11.22
C GLU A 152 -12.92 -0.37 11.16
N ASP A 153 -13.00 0.57 12.10
CA ASP A 153 -12.04 1.69 12.20
C ASP A 153 -10.62 1.19 12.53
N THR A 154 -10.51 0.25 13.47
CA THR A 154 -9.23 -0.38 13.85
C THR A 154 -8.65 -1.14 12.65
N ARG A 155 -9.47 -1.93 11.94
CA ARG A 155 -9.08 -2.61 10.70
C ARG A 155 -8.61 -1.62 9.65
N ASN A 156 -9.32 -0.51 9.44
CA ASN A 156 -8.95 0.52 8.46
C ASN A 156 -7.59 1.14 8.80
N LYS A 157 -7.33 1.45 10.07
CA LYS A 157 -6.01 1.95 10.52
C LYS A 157 -4.89 0.94 10.28
N MET A 158 -5.12 -0.34 10.60
CA MET A 158 -4.16 -1.41 10.33
C MET A 158 -3.88 -1.54 8.83
N CYS A 159 -4.93 -1.62 8.01
CA CYS A 159 -4.84 -1.71 6.55
C CYS A 159 -4.07 -0.54 5.97
N LYS A 160 -4.44 0.70 6.29
CA LYS A 160 -3.76 1.90 5.77
C LYS A 160 -2.27 1.91 6.09
N TYR A 161 -1.90 1.59 7.33
CA TYR A 161 -0.50 1.56 7.75
C TYR A 161 0.30 0.49 6.99
N ILE A 162 -0.21 -0.75 6.90
CA ILE A 162 0.46 -1.85 6.21
C ILE A 162 0.55 -1.60 4.69
N GLN A 163 -0.52 -1.08 4.08
CA GLN A 163 -0.55 -0.75 2.66
C GLN A 163 0.53 0.28 2.30
N PHE A 164 0.67 1.31 3.12
CA PHE A 164 1.70 2.33 2.95
C PHE A 164 3.11 1.77 3.20
N MET A 165 3.30 0.99 4.27
CA MET A 165 4.59 0.38 4.63
C MET A 165 5.12 -0.54 3.53
N PHE A 166 4.24 -1.28 2.86
CA PHE A 166 4.61 -2.19 1.77
C PHE A 166 4.43 -1.61 0.37
N ASN A 167 3.92 -0.38 0.26
CA ASN A 167 3.51 0.24 -0.99
C ASN A 167 2.66 -0.72 -1.85
N SER A 168 1.70 -1.37 -1.20
CA SER A 168 0.83 -2.38 -1.79
C SER A 168 -0.62 -2.08 -1.44
N PHE A 169 -1.41 -1.76 -2.45
CA PHE A 169 -2.78 -1.28 -2.30
C PHE A 169 -3.76 -2.17 -3.04
N PRO A 170 -4.98 -2.34 -2.51
CA PRO A 170 -6.02 -3.08 -3.20
C PRO A 170 -6.50 -2.30 -4.45
N PRO A 171 -6.95 -2.99 -5.51
CA PRO A 171 -7.52 -2.32 -6.67
C PRO A 171 -8.80 -1.57 -6.30
N GLU A 172 -9.15 -0.56 -7.09
CA GLU A 172 -10.44 0.14 -6.97
C GLU A 172 -11.61 -0.86 -6.92
N GLU A 173 -12.58 -0.60 -6.03
CA GLU A 173 -13.71 -1.49 -5.84
C GLU A 173 -14.62 -1.49 -7.08
N GLU A 174 -14.78 -2.67 -7.69
CA GLU A 174 -15.56 -2.84 -8.91
C GLU A 174 -16.78 -3.73 -8.66
N PHE A 175 -17.94 -3.08 -8.49
CA PHE A 175 -19.23 -3.74 -8.32
C PHE A 175 -20.05 -3.72 -9.61
N THR A 176 -20.54 -4.88 -10.05
CA THR A 176 -21.39 -4.97 -11.25
C THR A 176 -22.61 -5.84 -11.01
N SER A 177 -23.80 -5.39 -11.44
CA SER A 177 -25.05 -6.19 -11.25
C SER A 177 -25.35 -7.11 -12.43
N ASN A 178 -24.74 -6.88 -13.60
CA ASN A 178 -25.01 -7.62 -14.83
C ASN A 178 -24.26 -8.96 -14.85
N LYS A 179 -24.99 -10.06 -15.02
CA LYS A 179 -24.44 -11.43 -15.05
C LYS A 179 -23.36 -11.62 -16.12
N THR A 180 -23.55 -11.05 -17.31
CA THR A 180 -22.57 -11.18 -18.41
C THR A 180 -21.28 -10.46 -18.05
N LEU A 181 -21.37 -9.22 -17.55
CA LEU A 181 -20.20 -8.44 -17.13
C LEU A 181 -19.44 -9.12 -15.98
N LYS A 182 -20.16 -9.71 -15.00
CA LYS A 182 -19.53 -10.51 -13.94
C LYS A 182 -18.68 -11.63 -14.52
N GLN A 183 -19.23 -12.36 -15.49
CA GLN A 183 -18.55 -13.50 -16.09
C GLN A 183 -17.33 -13.06 -16.91
N ASP A 184 -17.43 -11.96 -17.63
CA ASP A 184 -16.31 -11.37 -18.39
C ASP A 184 -15.16 -10.92 -17.48
N LEU A 185 -15.50 -10.27 -16.35
CA LEU A 185 -14.53 -9.84 -15.34
C LEU A 185 -13.78 -11.03 -14.72
N ILE A 186 -14.50 -12.09 -14.35
CA ILE A 186 -13.90 -13.34 -13.85
C ILE A 186 -12.99 -13.98 -14.90
N ASN A 187 -13.42 -14.04 -16.16
CA ASN A 187 -12.62 -14.60 -17.24
C ASN A 187 -11.33 -13.80 -17.46
N LYS A 188 -11.41 -12.47 -17.40
CA LYS A 188 -10.24 -11.57 -17.47
C LYS A 188 -9.27 -11.83 -16.32
N ASP A 189 -9.76 -11.99 -15.10
CA ASP A 189 -8.91 -12.28 -13.94
C ASP A 189 -8.27 -13.66 -14.03
N ARG A 190 -8.99 -14.68 -14.51
CA ARG A 190 -8.42 -16.01 -14.80
C ARG A 190 -7.30 -15.93 -15.83
N GLN A 191 -7.50 -15.18 -16.92
CA GLN A 191 -6.46 -14.98 -17.93
C GLN A 191 -5.23 -14.28 -17.36
N LYS A 192 -5.40 -13.22 -16.56
CA LYS A 192 -4.30 -12.54 -15.86
C LYS A 192 -3.54 -13.50 -14.94
N LEU A 193 -4.23 -14.34 -14.18
CA LEU A 193 -3.61 -15.32 -13.28
C LEU A 193 -2.82 -16.39 -14.05
N ILE A 194 -3.36 -16.88 -15.16
CA ILE A 194 -2.64 -17.80 -16.06
C ILE A 194 -1.38 -17.13 -16.62
N GLN A 195 -1.49 -15.87 -17.07
CA GLN A 195 -0.37 -15.11 -17.61
C GLN A 195 0.72 -14.91 -16.56
N LYS A 196 0.36 -14.50 -15.33
CA LYS A 196 1.30 -14.37 -14.21
C LYS A 196 2.03 -15.69 -13.91
N LYS A 197 1.30 -16.81 -13.89
CA LYS A 197 1.90 -18.14 -13.67
C LYS A 197 2.90 -18.53 -14.78
N LYS A 198 2.58 -18.21 -16.03
CA LYS A 198 3.51 -18.41 -17.16
C LYS A 198 4.76 -17.55 -17.02
N GLU A 199 4.60 -16.26 -16.74
CA GLU A 199 5.74 -15.35 -16.55
C GLU A 199 6.64 -15.73 -15.38
N ALA A 200 6.05 -16.22 -14.28
CA ALA A 200 6.80 -16.77 -13.15
C ALA A 200 7.59 -18.02 -13.56
N SER A 201 7.00 -18.93 -14.35
CA SER A 201 7.72 -20.11 -14.85
C SER A 201 8.85 -19.76 -15.82
N GLU A 202 8.77 -18.60 -16.47
CA GLU A 202 9.78 -18.09 -17.40
C GLU A 202 10.80 -17.15 -16.72
N ASN A 203 10.72 -16.95 -15.40
CA ASN A 203 11.56 -16.02 -14.60
C ASN A 203 11.63 -14.58 -15.15
N LYS A 204 10.64 -14.14 -15.94
CA LYS A 204 10.76 -12.88 -16.69
C LYS A 204 10.57 -11.62 -15.83
N ASN A 205 9.86 -11.70 -14.71
CA ASN A 205 9.28 -10.51 -14.08
C ASN A 205 9.31 -10.45 -12.54
N GLN A 206 10.02 -11.33 -11.83
CA GLN A 206 10.10 -11.22 -10.36
C GLN A 206 11.38 -10.50 -9.95
N GLN A 207 11.25 -9.19 -9.68
CA GLN A 207 12.26 -8.46 -8.93
C GLN A 207 12.20 -8.94 -7.48
N SER A 208 13.06 -9.90 -7.14
CA SER A 208 13.24 -10.33 -5.75
C SER A 208 13.87 -9.22 -4.92
N LEU A 209 13.67 -9.28 -3.60
CA LEU A 209 14.37 -8.41 -2.65
C LEU A 209 15.89 -8.49 -2.88
N LEU A 210 16.41 -9.67 -3.23
CA LEU A 210 17.80 -9.85 -3.62
C LEU A 210 18.23 -8.93 -4.78
N SER A 211 17.41 -8.82 -5.83
CA SER A 211 17.71 -7.98 -6.99
C SER A 211 17.76 -6.51 -6.60
N MET A 212 16.85 -6.09 -5.72
CA MET A 212 16.79 -4.73 -5.18
C MET A 212 17.99 -4.41 -4.29
N ILE A 213 18.36 -5.31 -3.37
CA ILE A 213 19.55 -5.18 -2.51
C ILE A 213 20.82 -5.12 -3.35
N ALA A 214 20.96 -6.01 -4.33
CA ALA A 214 22.11 -6.03 -5.22
C ALA A 214 22.21 -4.75 -6.06
N PHE A 215 21.09 -4.25 -6.59
CA PHE A 215 21.05 -2.97 -7.29
C PHE A 215 21.48 -1.82 -6.38
N TYR A 216 20.88 -1.72 -5.20
CA TYR A 216 21.16 -0.63 -4.26
C TYR A 216 22.63 -0.62 -3.82
N LEU A 217 23.21 -1.77 -3.47
CA LEU A 217 24.62 -1.88 -3.06
C LEU A 217 25.63 -1.58 -4.15
N ASN A 218 25.30 -1.84 -5.42
CA ASN A 218 26.19 -1.56 -6.56
C ASN A 218 26.04 -0.12 -7.07
N HIS A 219 25.05 0.63 -6.60
CA HIS A 219 24.81 1.99 -7.04
C HIS A 219 25.77 2.98 -6.35
N PRO A 220 26.36 3.96 -7.07
CA PRO A 220 27.28 4.94 -6.48
C PRO A 220 26.66 5.82 -5.40
N GLY A 221 25.33 5.96 -5.41
CA GLY A 221 24.55 6.67 -4.39
C GLY A 221 24.20 5.84 -3.15
N CYS A 222 24.75 4.64 -2.99
CA CYS A 222 24.49 3.80 -1.82
C CYS A 222 25.16 4.38 -0.57
N HIS A 223 24.40 4.54 0.51
CA HIS A 223 24.91 5.02 1.78
C HIS A 223 25.24 3.89 2.77
N TYR A 224 24.58 2.74 2.61
CA TYR A 224 24.71 1.61 3.52
C TYR A 224 25.74 0.59 3.05
N LYS A 225 26.53 0.08 4.00
CA LYS A 225 27.33 -1.14 3.75
C LYS A 225 26.43 -2.37 3.80
N LYS A 226 26.92 -3.46 3.19
CA LYS A 226 26.23 -4.76 3.14
C LYS A 226 25.72 -5.25 4.50
N ASN A 227 26.50 -5.08 5.58
CA ASN A 227 26.09 -5.55 6.90
C ASN A 227 25.14 -4.56 7.60
N GLU A 228 25.29 -3.27 7.36
CA GLU A 228 24.43 -2.22 7.93
C GLU A 228 23.00 -2.35 7.38
N LEU A 229 22.85 -2.74 6.10
CA LEU A 229 21.54 -2.98 5.48
C LEU A 229 20.67 -4.02 6.21
N ARG A 230 21.26 -4.94 6.97
CA ARG A 230 20.49 -5.97 7.68
C ARG A 230 19.58 -5.36 8.75
N GLU A 231 20.06 -4.32 9.43
CA GLU A 231 19.35 -3.64 10.51
C GLU A 231 18.37 -2.57 10.01
N VAL A 232 18.44 -2.25 8.71
CA VAL A 232 17.57 -1.25 8.08
C VAL A 232 16.14 -1.78 7.99
N GLY A 233 15.18 -0.92 8.31
CA GLY A 233 13.77 -1.23 8.20
C GLY A 233 13.32 -1.37 6.74
N TYR A 234 12.38 -2.27 6.46
CA TYR A 234 11.91 -2.54 5.10
C TYR A 234 11.40 -1.29 4.37
N PHE A 235 10.55 -0.49 5.02
CA PHE A 235 10.02 0.73 4.41
C PHE A 235 11.12 1.73 4.09
N GLU A 236 12.06 1.93 5.02
CA GLU A 236 13.20 2.83 4.82
C GLU A 236 14.02 2.44 3.59
N PHE A 237 14.34 1.14 3.48
CA PHE A 237 15.06 0.58 2.34
C PHE A 237 14.31 0.78 1.02
N MET A 238 13.02 0.43 0.98
CA MET A 238 12.18 0.56 -0.22
C MET A 238 12.02 2.01 -0.64
N TYR A 239 11.79 2.91 0.32
CA TYR A 239 11.68 4.34 0.10
C TYR A 239 12.98 4.90 -0.49
N ASN A 240 14.13 4.52 0.07
CA ASN A 240 15.44 4.94 -0.43
C ASN A 240 15.70 4.45 -1.87
N ILE A 241 15.29 3.23 -2.23
CA ILE A 241 15.37 2.73 -3.61
C ILE A 241 14.51 3.56 -4.56
N GLN A 242 13.26 3.86 -4.18
CA GLN A 242 12.36 4.65 -5.02
C GLN A 242 12.89 6.08 -5.22
N ARG A 243 13.46 6.69 -4.18
CA ARG A 243 14.16 7.98 -4.27
C ARG A 243 15.37 7.92 -5.21
N LEU A 244 16.11 6.83 -5.20
CA LEU A 244 17.24 6.60 -6.10
C LEU A 244 16.79 6.49 -7.56
N GLN A 245 15.71 5.75 -7.81
CA GLN A 245 15.10 5.63 -9.14
C GLN A 245 14.62 6.99 -9.65
N ILE A 246 13.98 7.79 -8.79
CA ILE A 246 13.59 9.17 -9.11
C ILE A 246 14.82 9.97 -9.51
N TYR A 247 15.89 9.95 -8.71
CA TYR A 247 17.12 10.69 -8.99
C TYR A 247 17.73 10.33 -10.34
N GLU A 248 17.92 9.04 -10.63
CA GLU A 248 18.50 8.58 -11.90
C GLU A 248 17.58 8.87 -13.09
N SER A 249 16.26 8.70 -12.94
CA SER A 249 15.30 9.03 -13.99
C SER A 249 15.30 10.52 -14.34
N THR A 250 15.31 11.38 -13.33
CA THR A 250 15.38 12.83 -13.50
C THR A 250 16.72 13.26 -14.12
N ARG A 251 17.83 12.65 -13.70
CA ARG A 251 19.15 12.87 -14.31
C ARG A 251 19.17 12.47 -15.79
N ALA A 252 18.58 11.33 -16.15
CA ALA A 252 18.44 10.90 -17.54
C ALA A 252 17.57 11.87 -18.36
N LEU A 253 16.47 12.37 -17.80
CA LEU A 253 15.63 13.38 -18.44
C LEU A 253 16.39 14.68 -18.71
N PHE A 254 17.15 15.19 -17.73
CA PHE A 254 18.02 16.35 -17.93
C PHE A 254 19.08 16.08 -19.02
N GLY A 255 19.69 14.89 -19.02
CA GLY A 255 20.64 14.49 -20.07
C GLY A 255 20.01 14.47 -21.46
N GLY A 256 18.81 13.90 -21.60
CA GLY A 256 18.03 13.91 -22.85
C GLY A 256 17.65 15.32 -23.31
N MET A 257 17.27 16.18 -22.35
CA MET A 257 16.92 17.57 -22.61
C MET A 257 18.12 18.36 -23.14
N TYR A 258 19.25 18.30 -22.46
CA TYR A 258 20.43 19.09 -22.80
C TYR A 258 21.16 18.55 -24.03
N SER A 259 21.07 17.25 -24.33
CA SER A 259 21.60 16.67 -25.56
C SER A 259 20.75 16.94 -26.80
N GLY A 260 19.49 17.38 -26.62
CA GLY A 260 18.56 17.63 -27.72
C GLY A 260 18.06 16.34 -28.41
N MET A 261 18.31 15.16 -27.85
CA MET A 261 17.92 13.86 -28.44
C MET A 261 16.50 13.40 -28.04
N CYS A 262 15.87 14.05 -27.06
CA CYS A 262 14.53 13.70 -26.59
C CYS A 262 13.56 14.87 -26.74
N ASP A 263 12.38 14.61 -27.32
CA ASP A 263 11.24 15.54 -27.26
C ASP A 263 10.56 15.41 -25.90
N LEU A 264 10.72 16.43 -25.06
CA LEU A 264 10.20 16.47 -23.69
C LEU A 264 8.96 17.36 -23.56
N SER A 265 8.39 17.83 -24.67
CA SER A 265 7.22 18.73 -24.68
C SER A 265 5.97 18.12 -24.01
N LYS A 266 5.88 16.78 -23.98
CA LYS A 266 4.77 16.02 -23.37
C LYS A 266 5.10 15.44 -22.00
N VAL A 267 6.32 15.64 -21.49
CA VAL A 267 6.73 15.13 -20.18
C VAL A 267 6.25 16.10 -19.11
N ASP A 268 5.67 15.58 -18.04
CA ASP A 268 5.26 16.38 -16.89
C ASP A 268 6.47 17.09 -16.28
N LYS A 269 6.33 18.39 -16.02
CA LYS A 269 7.37 19.23 -15.41
C LYS A 269 7.79 18.70 -14.05
N ASN A 270 6.90 18.05 -13.30
CA ASN A 270 7.24 17.48 -12.00
C ASN A 270 8.24 16.32 -12.11
N GLU A 271 8.36 15.65 -13.27
CA GLU A 271 9.36 14.59 -13.48
C GLU A 271 10.81 15.13 -13.47
N PHE A 272 10.99 16.45 -13.64
CA PHE A 272 12.28 17.14 -13.52
C PHE A 272 12.64 17.54 -12.08
N ASN A 273 11.72 17.35 -11.12
CA ASN A 273 11.97 17.67 -9.73
C ASN A 273 12.62 16.47 -9.01
N PHE A 274 13.91 16.58 -8.66
CA PHE A 274 14.63 15.56 -7.90
C PHE A 274 13.99 15.27 -6.53
N MET A 275 13.29 16.24 -5.96
CA MET A 275 12.68 16.12 -4.64
C MET A 275 11.23 15.70 -4.67
N ARG A 276 10.64 15.47 -5.87
CA ARG A 276 9.23 15.09 -6.01
C ARG A 276 8.85 13.93 -5.12
N ASP A 277 7.60 13.95 -4.67
CA ASP A 277 7.09 12.91 -3.82
C ASP A 277 7.20 11.54 -4.49
N VAL A 278 7.56 10.56 -3.68
CA VAL A 278 7.51 9.17 -4.10
C VAL A 278 6.05 8.85 -4.37
N LYS A 279 5.74 8.38 -5.57
CA LYS A 279 4.38 7.98 -5.93
C LYS A 279 4.00 6.75 -5.10
N ILE A 280 3.33 6.99 -3.99
CA ILE A 280 2.64 5.97 -3.19
C ILE A 280 1.23 5.90 -3.76
N THR A 281 1.04 5.07 -4.77
CA THR A 281 -0.24 4.93 -5.46
C THR A 281 -1.08 3.88 -4.77
N ALA A 282 -2.23 4.30 -4.23
CA ALA A 282 -3.39 3.44 -4.05
C ALA A 282 -3.95 2.99 -5.41
#